data_AF-A0A9D5X9E8-F1
#
_entry.id   AF-A0A9D5X9E8-F1
#
_cell.length_a   1.000
_cell.length_b   1.000
_cell.length_c   1.000
_cell.angle_alpha   90.00
_cell.angle_beta   90.00
_cell.angle_gamma   90.00
#
_symmetry.space_group_name_H-M   'P 1'
#
loop_
_entity.id
_entity.type
_entity.pdbx_description
1 polymer ?
#
loop_
_entity_poly.entity_id
_entity_poly.type
_entity_poly.pdbx_seq_one_letter_code
_entity_poly.pdbx_strand_id
1 'polypeptide(L)'
;MKIAKGSELDLKGDEAARDAAPSTDMPKPPLLDIPYSFARDHGVLLTETDGTRLQVAMRDGADPAALLEVRRYLAMPFDVDLVDGPAFAKLLSEHYAMDGSAAAMADSMGDHALDDIAG
;
A
#
# COMPACT_ATOMS: atom_id res chain seq x y z
N MET A 1 -47.17 -40.41 21.00
CA MET A 1 -46.21 -41.09 21.90
C MET A 1 -45.72 -42.34 21.19
N LYS A 2 -44.38 -42.52 21.09
CA LYS A 2 -43.65 -43.67 20.52
C LYS A 2 -43.72 -43.83 18.99
N ILE A 3 -42.68 -44.14 18.23
CA ILE A 3 -41.20 -44.07 18.33
C ILE A 3 -40.71 -44.21 16.87
N ALA A 4 -39.61 -43.53 16.53
CA ALA A 4 -39.05 -43.46 15.18
C ALA A 4 -38.44 -44.80 14.68
N LYS A 5 -38.44 -44.94 13.36
CA LYS A 5 -37.89 -46.04 12.55
C LYS A 5 -36.37 -45.90 12.42
N GLY A 6 -35.67 -47.03 12.51
CA GLY A 6 -34.20 -47.13 12.52
C GLY A 6 -33.49 -46.90 11.17
N SER A 7 -32.31 -46.29 11.30
CA SER A 7 -30.98 -46.72 10.83
C SER A 7 -30.79 -47.51 9.53
N GLU A 8 -30.02 -46.92 8.60
CA GLU A 8 -28.87 -47.50 7.85
C GLU A 8 -28.09 -46.31 7.23
N LEU A 9 -26.86 -45.98 7.68
CA LEU A 9 -25.55 -46.23 7.02
C LEU A 9 -25.51 -45.70 5.56
N ASP A 10 -24.61 -44.83 5.07
CA ASP A 10 -23.16 -44.79 5.19
C ASP A 10 -22.59 -43.44 4.67
N LEU A 11 -21.54 -42.97 5.36
CA LEU A 11 -20.24 -42.45 4.89
C LEU A 11 -20.11 -41.47 3.70
N LYS A 12 -19.36 -40.39 4.02
CA LYS A 12 -18.31 -39.70 3.20
C LYS A 12 -18.85 -38.75 2.11
N GLY A 13 -18.57 -37.46 2.10
CA GLY A 13 -17.54 -36.62 2.71
C GLY A 13 -17.19 -35.58 1.64
N ASP A 14 -17.28 -34.30 1.96
CA ASP A 14 -16.49 -33.27 1.28
C ASP A 14 -16.40 -32.05 2.18
N GLU A 15 -15.20 -31.86 2.72
CA GLU A 15 -14.79 -30.64 3.38
C GLU A 15 -14.70 -29.51 2.36
N ALA A 16 -15.40 -28.42 2.62
CA ALA A 16 -14.85 -27.11 2.31
C ALA A 16 -15.36 -26.12 3.35
N ALA A 17 -15.01 -26.40 4.62
CA ALA A 17 -14.73 -25.34 5.56
C ALA A 17 -13.64 -24.47 4.92
N ARG A 18 -14.06 -23.38 4.27
CA ARG A 18 -13.15 -22.27 3.97
C ARG A 18 -12.88 -21.60 5.31
N ASP A 19 -11.90 -22.17 5.97
CA ASP A 19 -11.16 -21.64 7.09
C ASP A 19 -10.93 -20.14 6.84
N ALA A 20 -11.64 -19.32 7.61
CA ALA A 20 -11.35 -17.92 7.73
C ALA A 20 -10.01 -17.84 8.45
N ALA A 21 -8.92 -17.82 7.69
CA ALA A 21 -7.59 -17.65 8.22
C ALA A 21 -7.60 -16.41 9.14
N PRO A 22 -7.09 -16.51 10.37
CA PRO A 22 -6.98 -15.37 11.25
C PRO A 22 -6.08 -14.35 10.56
N SER A 23 -6.57 -13.14 10.34
CA SER A 23 -5.76 -12.00 9.90
C SER A 23 -4.62 -11.84 10.89
N THR A 24 -3.46 -12.39 10.56
CA THR A 24 -2.22 -12.15 11.27
C THR A 24 -1.97 -10.66 11.20
N ASP A 25 -2.09 -10.01 12.35
CA ASP A 25 -1.55 -8.68 12.65
C ASP A 25 -0.04 -8.75 12.37
N MET A 26 0.33 -8.65 11.09
CA MET A 26 1.71 -8.44 10.71
C MET A 26 2.08 -7.04 11.18
N PRO A 27 3.25 -6.86 11.81
CA PRO A 27 3.70 -5.54 12.20
C PRO A 27 3.71 -4.66 10.95
N LYS A 28 2.79 -3.69 10.89
CA LYS A 28 2.73 -2.70 9.81
C LYS A 28 4.12 -2.05 9.78
N PRO A 29 4.87 -2.17 8.67
CA PRO A 29 6.18 -1.57 8.59
C PRO A 29 6.05 -0.08 8.91
N PRO A 30 7.07 0.53 9.56
CA PRO A 30 7.02 1.93 9.92
C PRO A 30 6.56 2.74 8.71
N LEU A 31 5.58 3.62 8.95
CA LEU A 31 4.78 4.41 8.01
C LEU A 31 5.66 5.35 7.17
N LEU A 32 6.61 4.81 6.41
CA LEU A 32 7.44 5.57 5.50
C LEU A 32 6.57 5.89 4.29
N ASP A 33 5.95 7.06 4.32
CA ASP A 33 5.18 7.59 3.21
C ASP A 33 6.09 8.36 2.26
N ILE A 34 5.70 8.46 1.00
CA ILE A 34 6.45 9.23 0.01
C ILE A 34 6.28 10.72 0.35
N PRO A 35 7.34 11.55 0.36
CA PRO A 35 7.18 12.99 0.56
C PRO A 35 6.37 13.65 -0.57
N TYR A 36 5.48 14.59 -0.23
CA TYR A 36 4.58 15.25 -1.19
C TYR A 36 5.31 15.86 -2.39
N SER A 37 6.44 16.55 -2.16
CA SER A 37 7.21 17.19 -3.24
C SER A 37 7.70 16.16 -4.26
N PHE A 38 8.29 15.06 -3.77
CA PHE A 38 8.73 13.95 -4.60
C PHE A 38 7.55 13.34 -5.36
N ALA A 39 6.43 13.10 -4.67
CA ALA A 39 5.24 12.53 -5.27
C ALA A 39 4.67 13.40 -6.40
N ARG A 40 4.55 14.71 -6.17
CA ARG A 40 4.05 15.69 -7.13
C ARG A 40 4.97 15.82 -8.34
N ASP A 41 6.28 15.96 -8.09
CA ASP A 41 7.27 16.30 -9.12
C ASP A 41 7.57 15.10 -10.02
N HIS A 42 7.63 13.90 -9.44
CA HIS A 42 7.94 12.66 -10.15
C HIS A 42 6.71 11.84 -10.55
N GLY A 43 5.51 12.21 -10.09
CA GLY A 43 4.27 11.55 -10.47
C GLY A 43 4.14 10.13 -9.91
N VAL A 44 4.58 9.92 -8.67
CA VAL A 44 4.49 8.62 -7.96
C VAL A 44 3.87 8.81 -6.58
N LEU A 45 3.02 7.90 -6.13
CA LEU A 45 2.27 8.03 -4.88
C LEU A 45 2.08 6.65 -4.25
N LEU A 46 2.26 6.51 -2.94
CA LEU A 46 1.89 5.30 -2.23
C LEU A 46 0.36 5.26 -2.08
N THR A 47 -0.28 4.17 -2.47
CA THR A 47 -1.72 3.96 -2.32
C THR A 47 -2.00 2.85 -1.30
N GLU A 48 -3.28 2.60 -1.00
CA GLU A 48 -3.68 1.61 0.01
C GLU A 48 -3.08 0.22 -0.28
N THR A 49 -2.60 -0.43 0.78
CA THR A 49 -2.00 -1.77 0.74
C THR A 49 -3.05 -2.82 1.12
N ASP A 50 -3.00 -3.98 0.47
CA ASP A 50 -3.77 -5.17 0.87
C ASP A 50 -3.19 -5.91 2.08
N GLY A 51 -2.12 -5.35 2.69
CA GLY A 51 -1.42 -5.94 3.83
C GLY A 51 -0.32 -6.93 3.45
N THR A 52 -0.17 -7.26 2.16
CA THR A 52 0.86 -8.19 1.67
C THR A 52 1.85 -7.54 0.69
N ARG A 53 1.40 -6.56 -0.09
CA ARG A 53 2.24 -5.72 -0.94
C ARG A 53 1.83 -4.26 -0.87
N LEU A 54 2.83 -3.38 -1.00
CA LEU A 54 2.57 -1.96 -1.20
C LEU A 54 2.06 -1.75 -2.63
N GLN A 55 1.18 -0.77 -2.81
CA GLN A 55 0.79 -0.30 -4.13
C GLN A 55 1.30 1.11 -4.35
N VAL A 56 1.80 1.37 -5.56
CA VAL A 56 2.26 2.69 -5.99
C VAL A 56 1.49 3.09 -7.24
N ALA A 57 0.77 4.21 -7.18
CA ALA A 57 0.22 4.84 -8.37
C ALA A 57 1.33 5.64 -9.09
N MET A 58 1.47 5.45 -10.39
CA MET A 58 2.39 6.20 -11.25
C MET A 58 1.59 6.90 -12.34
N ARG A 59 1.81 8.21 -12.50
CA ARG A 59 1.16 9.00 -13.54
C ARG A 59 1.66 8.57 -14.92
N ASP A 60 0.74 8.43 -15.88
CA ASP A 60 1.09 8.15 -17.26
C ASP A 60 2.05 9.23 -17.82
N GLY A 61 3.09 8.77 -18.53
CA GLY A 61 4.18 9.62 -19.02
C GLY A 61 5.19 10.11 -17.96
N ALA A 62 5.08 9.69 -16.68
CA ALA A 62 6.15 9.91 -15.69
C ALA A 62 7.39 9.05 -16.00
N ASP A 63 8.55 9.45 -15.49
CA ASP A 63 9.79 8.69 -15.65
C ASP A 63 9.80 7.45 -14.72
N PRO A 64 9.84 6.22 -15.26
CA PRO A 64 9.90 5.01 -14.45
C PRO A 64 11.13 4.92 -13.52
N ALA A 65 12.19 5.70 -13.79
CA ALA A 65 13.36 5.76 -12.90
C ALA A 65 13.00 6.20 -11.47
N ALA A 66 11.94 6.99 -11.29
CA ALA A 66 11.44 7.38 -9.97
C ALA A 66 11.05 6.16 -9.11
N LEU A 67 10.60 5.06 -9.71
CA LEU A 67 10.26 3.83 -8.99
C LEU A 67 11.47 3.16 -8.35
N LEU A 68 12.68 3.37 -8.88
CA LEU A 68 13.91 2.84 -8.28
C LEU A 68 14.19 3.52 -6.94
N GLU A 69 13.99 4.84 -6.87
CA GLU A 69 14.14 5.59 -5.63
C GLU A 69 13.04 5.25 -4.62
N VAL A 70 11.79 5.09 -5.09
CA VAL A 70 10.70 4.61 -4.23
C VAL A 70 11.03 3.24 -3.63
N ARG A 71 11.60 2.32 -4.43
CA ARG A 71 12.01 1.00 -3.93
C ARG A 71 13.16 1.08 -2.94
N ARG A 72 14.14 1.96 -3.18
CA ARG A 72 15.25 2.23 -2.24
C ARG A 72 14.73 2.77 -0.92
N TYR A 73 13.78 3.69 -0.97
CA TYR A 73 13.21 4.36 0.20
C TYR A 73 12.30 3.43 1.02
N LEU A 74 11.38 2.72 0.37
CA LEU A 74 10.40 1.85 1.05
C LEU A 74 10.99 0.51 1.51
N ALA A 75 12.12 0.10 0.94
CA ALA A 75 12.81 -1.16 1.25
C ALA A 75 11.93 -2.43 1.14
N MET A 76 10.83 -2.36 0.38
CA MET A 76 9.88 -3.45 0.18
C MET A 76 9.43 -3.52 -1.29
N PRO A 77 9.04 -4.71 -1.79
CA PRO A 77 8.43 -4.82 -3.11
C PRO A 77 7.05 -4.15 -3.12
N PHE A 78 6.71 -3.56 -4.26
CA PHE A 78 5.41 -2.95 -4.52
C PHE A 78 4.95 -3.27 -5.94
N ASP A 79 3.65 -3.22 -6.14
CA ASP A 79 3.04 -3.26 -7.47
C ASP A 79 2.75 -1.82 -7.93
N VAL A 80 2.75 -1.61 -9.25
CA VAL A 80 2.57 -0.29 -9.86
C VAL A 80 1.27 -0.26 -10.64
N ASP A 81 0.45 0.75 -10.36
CA ASP A 81 -0.75 1.05 -11.15
C ASP A 81 -0.54 2.34 -11.95
N LEU A 82 -0.78 2.28 -13.26
CA LEU A 82 -0.64 3.44 -14.13
C LEU A 82 -1.97 4.20 -14.17
N VAL A 83 -1.91 5.47 -13.80
CA VAL A 83 -3.09 6.34 -13.72
C VAL A 83 -2.91 7.57 -14.61
N ASP A 84 -4.01 8.07 -15.17
CA ASP A 84 -3.95 9.31 -15.94
C ASP A 84 -3.69 10.54 -15.05
N GLY A 85 -3.35 11.66 -15.67
CA GLY A 85 -3.05 12.91 -14.96
C GLY A 85 -4.16 13.38 -14.00
N PRO A 86 -5.43 13.43 -14.44
CA PRO A 86 -6.54 13.80 -13.57
C PRO A 86 -6.74 12.86 -12.36
N ALA A 87 -6.69 11.54 -12.56
CA ALA A 87 -6.80 10.57 -11.49
C ALA A 87 -5.64 10.71 -10.50
N PHE A 88 -4.41 10.87 -10.99
CA PHE A 88 -3.24 11.10 -10.14
C PHE A 88 -3.40 12.36 -9.27
N ALA A 89 -3.83 13.48 -9.86
CA ALA A 89 -4.00 14.72 -9.12
C ALA A 89 -5.05 14.60 -8.00
N LYS A 90 -6.13 13.84 -8.25
CA LYS A 90 -7.15 13.53 -7.24
C LYS A 90 -6.56 12.70 -6.10
N LEU A 91 -5.87 11.60 -6.43
CA LEU A 91 -5.22 10.72 -5.44
C LEU A 91 -4.19 11.48 -4.60
N LEU A 92 -3.34 12.30 -5.24
CA LEU A 92 -2.36 13.15 -4.59
C LEU A 92 -3.04 14.12 -3.61
N SER A 93 -4.13 14.77 -4.03
CA SER A 93 -4.86 15.67 -3.15
C SER A 93 -5.49 14.93 -1.97
N GLU A 94 -6.07 13.76 -2.18
CA GLU A 94 -6.76 13.00 -1.13
C GLU A 94 -5.77 12.44 -0.09
N HIS A 95 -4.64 11.90 -0.55
CA HIS A 95 -3.62 11.27 0.30
C HIS A 95 -2.98 12.27 1.26
N TYR A 96 -2.65 13.48 0.78
CA TYR A 96 -1.97 14.49 1.59
C TYR A 96 -2.90 15.56 2.19
N ALA A 97 -4.22 15.49 1.96
CA ALA A 97 -5.17 16.46 2.54
C ALA A 97 -5.33 16.34 4.06
N MET A 98 -5.04 15.17 4.65
CA MET A 98 -5.24 14.90 6.08
C MET A 98 -3.99 15.18 6.93
N ASP A 99 -2.81 15.23 6.32
CA ASP A 99 -1.53 15.41 7.00
C ASP A 99 -1.11 16.88 7.10
N GLY A 100 -2.03 17.76 7.49
CA GLY A 100 -1.77 19.20 7.77
C GLY A 100 -0.66 19.50 8.80
N SER A 101 0.09 18.49 9.24
CA SER A 101 1.34 18.58 10.01
C SER A 101 2.61 18.66 9.14
N ALA A 102 2.56 18.42 7.82
CA ALA A 102 3.75 18.39 6.96
C ALA A 102 4.29 19.79 6.58
N ALA A 103 3.48 20.84 6.63
CA ALA A 103 3.93 22.21 6.33
C ALA A 103 4.77 22.84 7.46
N ALA A 104 4.68 22.34 8.70
CA ALA A 104 5.35 22.92 9.86
C ALA A 104 6.74 22.31 10.16
N MET A 105 7.10 21.18 9.56
CA MET A 105 8.43 20.55 9.70
C MET A 105 9.33 20.79 8.47
N ALA A 106 8.76 21.23 7.34
CA ALA A 106 9.47 21.50 6.09
C ALA A 106 10.40 22.74 6.17
N ASP A 107 10.31 23.56 7.22
CA ASP A 107 11.10 24.78 7.39
C ASP A 107 12.33 24.60 8.32
N SER A 108 12.54 23.41 8.92
CA SER A 108 13.66 23.20 9.87
C SER A 108 14.82 22.34 9.34
N MET A 109 14.72 21.71 8.17
CA MET A 109 15.80 20.86 7.61
C MET A 109 15.95 20.93 6.09
N GLY A 110 15.38 21.95 5.46
CA GLY A 110 15.54 22.18 4.02
C GLY A 110 16.89 22.83 3.70
N ASP A 111 18.00 22.07 3.74
CA ASP A 111 19.19 22.39 2.93
C ASP A 111 20.24 21.26 2.78
N HIS A 112 20.13 20.10 3.44
CA HIS A 112 21.24 19.11 3.39
C HIS A 112 20.90 17.62 3.24
N ALA A 113 19.63 17.22 3.27
CA ALA A 113 19.31 15.78 3.31
C ALA A 113 19.54 15.01 2.00
N LEU A 114 19.78 15.69 0.86
CA LEU A 114 19.97 15.05 -0.44
C LEU A 114 21.42 15.08 -0.97
N ASP A 115 22.34 15.81 -0.33
CA ASP A 115 23.75 15.92 -0.78
C ASP A 115 24.63 14.77 -0.23
N ASP A 116 24.28 14.20 0.93
CA ASP A 116 25.06 13.15 1.60
C ASP A 116 24.95 11.74 0.97
N ILE A 117 24.08 11.53 -0.02
CA ILE A 117 23.93 10.23 -0.71
C ILE A 117 24.80 10.09 -1.96
N ALA A 118 25.63 11.09 -2.27
CA ALA A 118 26.51 11.12 -3.45
C ALA A 118 28.01 10.94 -3.13
N GLY A 119 28.34 10.28 -2.00
CA GLY A 119 29.71 9.91 -1.62
C GLY A 119 30.03 8.43 -1.81
#